data_AF-A0A388Q5T9-F1
#
_entry.id   AF-A0A388Q5T9-F1
#
_cell.length_a   1.000
_cell.length_b   1.000
_cell.length_c   1.000
_cell.angle_alpha   90.00
_cell.angle_beta   90.00
_cell.angle_gamma   90.00
#
_symmetry.space_group_name_H-M   'P 1'
#
loop_
_entity.id
_entity.type
_entity.pdbx_description
1 polymer ?
#
loop_
_entity_poly.entity_id
_entity_poly.type
_entity_poly.pdbx_seq_one_letter_code
_entity_poly.pdbx_strand_id
1 'polypeptide(L)'
;MARKLFTMIGLMLLSFTAYSQAGSTVLITISNFVQTNANTFEYDVFMTNNGPVNYAISGYSWGLNMTPGIANGGTISHVFLCRDAIFNPIPPVTSAYTPSQYHLRGTTVNVASGNEVIILPGVAYRLARMRVQTTAASWAVNANPFIPVFPVTPIQVVFAPGKTQGVITAVLSPGSPTYSINGLANTPSGTSVQGLTAIMIPDP
;
A
#
# COMPACT_ATOMS: atom_id res chain seq x y z
N MET A 1 -41.11 25.19 -23.82
CA MET A 1 -40.14 24.06 -23.92
C MET A 1 -38.73 24.44 -23.45
N ALA A 2 -38.19 25.59 -23.87
CA ALA A 2 -36.82 26.02 -23.54
C ALA A 2 -36.47 26.08 -22.04
N ARG A 3 -37.38 26.53 -21.17
CA ARG A 3 -37.14 26.61 -19.70
C ARG A 3 -36.79 25.25 -19.07
N LYS A 4 -37.42 24.16 -19.52
CA LYS A 4 -37.18 22.81 -18.98
C LYS A 4 -35.83 22.24 -19.45
N LEU A 5 -35.40 22.61 -20.66
CA LEU A 5 -34.11 22.20 -21.24
C LEU A 5 -32.94 22.86 -20.50
N PHE A 6 -33.04 24.15 -20.16
CA PHE A 6 -32.01 24.85 -19.39
C PHE A 6 -31.88 24.32 -17.95
N THR A 7 -32.98 23.93 -17.30
CA THR A 7 -32.92 23.30 -15.97
C THR A 7 -32.31 21.90 -16.03
N MET A 8 -32.58 21.13 -17.08
CA MET A 8 -31.99 19.80 -17.30
C MET A 8 -30.48 19.90 -17.52
N ILE A 9 -30.03 20.84 -18.36
CA ILE A 9 -28.60 21.11 -18.60
C ILE A 9 -27.91 21.60 -17.32
N GLY A 10 -28.56 22.47 -16.54
CA GLY A 10 -28.05 22.92 -15.25
C GLY A 10 -27.90 21.80 -14.21
N LEU A 11 -28.84 20.84 -14.18
CA LEU A 11 -28.77 19.65 -13.30
C LEU A 11 -27.71 18.64 -13.78
N MET A 12 -27.49 18.50 -15.09
CA MET A 12 -26.40 17.67 -15.65
C MET A 12 -25.01 18.28 -15.44
N LEU A 13 -24.89 19.61 -15.30
CA LEU A 13 -23.64 20.28 -14.93
C LEU A 13 -23.33 20.17 -13.42
N LEU A 14 -24.33 19.89 -12.59
CA LEU A 14 -24.17 19.60 -11.16
C LEU A 14 -23.92 18.11 -10.87
N SER A 15 -24.04 17.22 -11.86
CA SER A 15 -23.85 15.77 -11.68
C SER A 15 -22.40 15.30 -11.79
N PHE A 16 -21.43 16.22 -11.89
CA PHE A 16 -20.06 15.87 -11.53
C PHE A 16 -20.04 15.66 -10.01
N THR A 17 -20.06 14.40 -9.59
CA THR A 17 -19.61 14.04 -8.25
C THR A 17 -18.15 14.45 -8.15
N ALA A 18 -17.92 15.67 -7.67
CA ALA A 18 -16.62 16.10 -7.22
C ALA A 18 -16.27 15.25 -6.00
N TYR A 19 -15.64 14.10 -6.21
CA TYR A 19 -14.86 13.43 -5.17
C TYR A 19 -13.57 14.22 -4.92
N SER A 20 -13.72 15.53 -4.68
CA SER A 20 -12.62 16.46 -4.47
C SER A 20 -12.12 16.31 -3.05
N GLN A 21 -11.46 15.18 -2.79
CA GLN A 21 -10.48 15.06 -1.71
C GLN A 21 -9.10 15.42 -2.26
N ALA A 22 -9.06 16.39 -3.18
CA ALA A 22 -7.85 16.89 -3.82
C ALA A 22 -6.81 17.22 -2.74
N GLY A 23 -5.63 16.61 -2.85
CA GLY A 23 -4.56 16.74 -1.86
C GLY A 23 -4.51 15.61 -0.81
N SER A 24 -5.48 14.68 -0.79
CA SER A 24 -5.40 13.52 0.10
C SER A 24 -4.43 12.47 -0.43
N THR A 25 -3.15 12.60 -0.05
CA THR A 25 -2.06 11.81 -0.66
C THR A 25 -1.21 11.11 0.38
N VAL A 26 -0.81 9.89 0.07
CA VAL A 26 0.05 9.06 0.91
C VAL A 26 1.15 8.43 0.06
N LEU A 27 2.37 8.48 0.57
CA LEU A 27 3.53 7.80 -0.01
C LEU A 27 3.84 6.55 0.81
N ILE A 28 3.86 5.38 0.16
CA ILE A 28 4.50 4.17 0.71
C ILE A 28 5.94 4.11 0.23
N THR A 29 6.89 3.98 1.15
CA THR A 29 8.30 3.78 0.81
C THR A 29 8.73 2.40 1.28
N ILE A 30 9.28 1.59 0.38
CA ILE A 30 9.91 0.32 0.72
C ILE A 30 11.41 0.55 0.71
N SER A 31 12.07 0.39 1.86
CA SER A 31 13.48 0.75 1.99
C SER A 31 14.23 -0.13 2.99
N ASN A 32 15.49 0.23 3.24
CA ASN A 32 16.37 -0.45 4.21
C ASN A 32 16.50 -1.96 3.92
N PHE A 33 16.62 -2.30 2.64
CA PHE A 33 16.92 -3.67 2.21
C PHE A 33 18.30 -4.07 2.70
N VAL A 34 18.33 -5.03 3.62
CA VAL A 34 19.56 -5.56 4.18
C VAL A 34 19.50 -7.07 4.13
N GLN A 35 20.45 -7.68 3.45
CA GLN A 35 20.67 -9.12 3.51
C GLN A 35 21.37 -9.45 4.84
N THR A 36 20.64 -10.08 5.76
CA THR A 36 21.15 -10.37 7.13
C THR A 36 21.91 -11.69 7.20
N ASN A 37 21.72 -12.58 6.22
CA ASN A 37 22.53 -13.79 5.99
C ASN A 37 22.37 -14.26 4.53
N ALA A 38 22.98 -15.39 4.14
CA ALA A 38 22.97 -15.87 2.76
C ALA A 38 21.57 -16.11 2.16
N ASN A 39 20.56 -16.44 2.97
CA ASN A 39 19.21 -16.82 2.52
C ASN A 39 18.08 -15.97 3.12
N THR A 40 18.42 -14.86 3.79
CA THR A 40 17.48 -13.98 4.49
C THR A 40 17.79 -12.53 4.18
N PHE A 41 16.76 -11.76 3.85
CA PHE A 41 16.84 -10.31 3.83
C PHE A 41 15.69 -9.70 4.65
N GLU A 42 15.90 -8.48 5.10
CA GLU A 42 14.90 -7.68 5.79
C GLU A 42 14.69 -6.37 5.05
N TYR A 43 13.48 -5.82 5.17
CA TYR A 43 13.13 -4.53 4.59
C TYR A 43 12.10 -3.82 5.48
N ASP A 44 12.03 -2.51 5.35
CA ASP A 44 11.06 -1.68 6.04
C ASP A 44 9.99 -1.15 5.06
N VAL A 45 8.78 -0.99 5.56
CA VAL A 45 7.66 -0.32 4.90
C VAL A 45 7.35 0.93 5.70
N PHE A 46 7.57 2.08 5.08
CA PHE A 46 7.20 3.37 5.62
C PHE A 46 5.96 3.92 4.94
N MET A 47 5.22 4.72 5.68
CA MET A 47 4.12 5.53 5.18
C MET A 47 4.33 6.98 5.59
N THR A 48 4.17 7.88 4.62
CA THR A 48 4.19 9.32 4.84
C THR A 48 2.87 9.90 4.36
N ASN A 49 2.18 10.62 5.24
CA ASN A 49 1.06 11.47 4.85
C ASN A 49 1.61 12.71 4.12
N ASN A 50 1.35 12.83 2.82
CA ASN A 50 1.81 13.95 2.00
C ASN A 50 0.73 15.00 1.77
N GLY A 51 -0.46 14.81 2.32
CA GLY A 51 -1.51 15.80 2.21
C GLY A 51 -1.48 16.87 3.30
N PRO A 52 -2.44 17.81 3.23
CA PRO A 52 -2.39 19.03 4.03
C PRO A 52 -2.90 18.87 5.47
N VAL A 53 -3.52 17.73 5.80
CA VAL A 53 -4.21 17.51 7.09
C VAL A 53 -3.86 16.15 7.66
N ASN A 54 -4.09 15.98 8.97
CA ASN A 54 -3.91 14.71 9.64
C ASN A 54 -4.89 13.65 9.10
N TYR A 55 -4.42 12.41 8.96
CA TYR A 55 -5.27 11.26 8.64
C TYR A 55 -5.36 10.35 9.84
N ALA A 56 -6.54 9.78 10.06
CA ALA A 56 -6.73 8.73 11.06
C ALA A 56 -6.79 7.37 10.33
N ILE A 57 -5.71 6.60 10.40
CA ILE A 57 -5.55 5.33 9.69
C ILE A 57 -6.19 4.21 10.48
N SER A 58 -7.05 3.42 9.83
CA SER A 58 -7.69 2.26 10.43
C SER A 58 -7.06 0.92 10.02
N GLY A 59 -6.37 0.88 8.89
CA GLY A 59 -5.67 -0.30 8.41
C GLY A 59 -4.89 -0.03 7.12
N TYR A 60 -4.09 -1.01 6.71
CA TYR A 60 -3.23 -0.88 5.55
C TYR A 60 -2.88 -2.24 4.93
N SER A 61 -2.54 -2.20 3.64
CA SER A 61 -1.99 -3.31 2.89
C SER A 61 -0.92 -2.85 1.92
N TRP A 62 -0.02 -3.77 1.58
CA TRP A 62 0.93 -3.62 0.49
C TRP A 62 1.22 -4.97 -0.16
N GLY A 63 1.65 -4.89 -1.41
CA GLY A 63 2.14 -6.05 -2.15
C GLY A 63 3.44 -5.71 -2.87
N LEU A 64 4.36 -6.68 -2.90
CA LEU A 64 5.62 -6.60 -3.62
C LEU A 64 5.72 -7.73 -4.62
N ASN A 65 6.10 -7.39 -5.84
CA ASN A 65 6.32 -8.33 -6.93
C ASN A 65 7.81 -8.64 -7.01
N MET A 66 8.15 -9.90 -6.78
CA MET A 66 9.51 -10.37 -6.74
C MET A 66 10.01 -10.81 -8.11
N THR A 67 11.32 -10.85 -8.25
CA THR A 67 12.02 -11.49 -9.37
C THR A 67 11.69 -12.99 -9.41
N PRO A 68 11.19 -13.54 -10.53
CA PRO A 68 10.99 -14.98 -10.67
C PRO A 68 12.28 -15.76 -10.43
N GLY A 69 12.18 -16.89 -9.73
CA GLY A 69 13.33 -17.76 -9.47
C GLY A 69 14.30 -17.28 -8.38
N ILE A 70 14.08 -16.10 -7.77
CA ILE A 70 14.95 -15.55 -6.73
C ILE A 70 15.18 -16.50 -5.56
N ALA A 71 14.18 -17.35 -5.25
CA ALA A 71 14.22 -18.34 -4.19
C ALA A 71 15.32 -19.41 -4.36
N ASN A 72 15.93 -19.52 -5.54
CA ASN A 72 17.03 -20.44 -5.84
C ASN A 72 16.68 -21.91 -5.51
N GLY A 73 15.51 -22.35 -5.98
CA GLY A 73 14.98 -23.70 -5.72
C GLY A 73 14.35 -23.91 -4.34
N GLY A 74 14.46 -22.94 -3.43
CA GLY A 74 13.81 -22.98 -2.12
C GLY A 74 12.37 -22.45 -2.12
N THR A 75 11.74 -22.54 -0.95
CA THR A 75 10.43 -21.96 -0.65
C THR A 75 10.61 -20.66 0.13
N ILE A 76 9.87 -19.62 -0.24
CA ILE A 76 9.95 -18.30 0.42
C ILE A 76 8.96 -18.24 1.59
N SER A 77 9.45 -17.75 2.72
CA SER A 77 8.66 -17.31 3.87
C SER A 77 8.72 -15.79 4.01
N HIS A 78 7.64 -15.19 4.53
CA HIS A 78 7.49 -13.75 4.72
C HIS A 78 6.87 -13.48 6.08
N VAL A 79 7.62 -12.83 6.98
CA VAL A 79 7.27 -12.71 8.39
C VAL A 79 7.37 -11.25 8.86
N PHE A 80 6.37 -10.81 9.61
CA PHE A 80 6.38 -9.54 10.30
C PHE A 80 7.29 -9.58 11.53
N LEU A 81 8.17 -8.57 11.67
CA LEU A 81 9.08 -8.46 12.82
C LEU A 81 8.60 -7.41 13.82
N CYS A 82 8.42 -6.17 13.37
CA CYS A 82 8.01 -5.06 14.23
C CYS A 82 7.44 -3.90 13.41
N ARG A 83 6.94 -2.87 14.09
CA ARG A 83 6.52 -1.59 13.51
C ARG A 83 6.58 -0.50 14.58
N ASP A 84 6.28 0.73 14.24
CA ASP A 84 6.23 1.81 15.23
C ASP A 84 5.06 1.64 16.20
N ALA A 85 5.31 1.93 17.48
CA ALA A 85 4.39 1.65 18.57
C ALA A 85 3.05 2.42 18.47
N ILE A 86 3.02 3.53 17.72
CA ILE A 86 1.80 4.29 17.45
C ILE A 86 0.73 3.42 16.75
N PHE A 87 1.15 2.37 16.03
CA PHE A 87 0.26 1.43 15.35
C PHE A 87 -0.22 0.27 16.21
N ASN A 88 0.12 0.21 17.51
CA ASN A 88 -0.36 -0.83 18.42
C ASN A 88 -1.90 -1.02 18.44
N PRO A 89 -2.73 0.01 18.24
CA PRO A 89 -4.19 -0.18 18.14
C PRO A 89 -4.62 -0.99 16.91
N ILE A 90 -3.86 -0.97 15.81
CA ILE A 90 -4.16 -1.74 14.61
C ILE A 90 -3.70 -3.18 14.83
N PRO A 91 -4.42 -4.23 14.41
CA PRO A 91 -3.93 -5.60 14.51
C PRO A 91 -2.56 -5.81 13.83
N PRO A 92 -1.77 -6.81 14.26
CA PRO A 92 -0.50 -7.13 13.61
C PRO A 92 -0.66 -7.43 12.11
N VAL A 93 0.41 -7.20 11.36
CA VAL A 93 0.45 -7.51 9.94
C VAL A 93 0.36 -9.01 9.74
N THR A 94 -0.63 -9.45 8.97
CA THR A 94 -0.65 -10.79 8.37
C THR A 94 0.14 -10.75 7.08
N SER A 95 1.18 -11.57 6.99
CA SER A 95 2.07 -11.64 5.84
C SER A 95 2.00 -13.00 5.15
N ALA A 96 2.15 -12.99 3.82
CA ALA A 96 2.23 -14.23 3.04
C ALA A 96 3.08 -14.03 1.77
N TYR A 97 3.46 -15.15 1.18
CA TYR A 97 4.03 -15.24 -0.15
C TYR A 97 3.14 -16.14 -1.02
N THR A 98 2.84 -15.72 -2.24
CA THR A 98 2.11 -16.51 -3.24
C THR A 98 3.07 -16.94 -4.35
N PRO A 99 3.50 -18.22 -4.39
CA PRO A 99 4.49 -18.69 -5.37
C PRO A 99 4.08 -18.53 -6.82
N SER A 100 2.81 -18.78 -7.16
CA SER A 100 2.29 -18.68 -8.53
C SER A 100 2.30 -17.26 -9.11
N GLN A 101 2.53 -16.26 -8.26
CA GLN A 101 2.51 -14.85 -8.64
C GLN A 101 3.82 -14.13 -8.32
N TYR A 102 4.79 -14.83 -7.71
CA TYR A 102 6.01 -14.23 -7.15
C TYR A 102 5.68 -13.01 -6.29
N HIS A 103 4.67 -13.13 -5.42
CA HIS A 103 4.05 -11.98 -4.77
C HIS A 103 4.12 -12.08 -3.24
N LEU A 104 4.80 -11.13 -2.61
CA LEU A 104 4.74 -10.91 -1.17
C LEU A 104 3.58 -9.98 -0.84
N ARG A 105 2.86 -10.25 0.24
CA ARG A 105 1.84 -9.35 0.77
C ARG A 105 1.98 -9.12 2.26
N GLY A 106 1.56 -7.94 2.70
CA GLY A 106 1.26 -7.61 4.08
C GLY A 106 -0.11 -6.94 4.16
N THR A 107 -0.95 -7.37 5.10
CA THR A 107 -2.29 -6.82 5.30
C THR A 107 -2.60 -6.73 6.79
N THR A 108 -3.29 -5.66 7.21
CA THR A 108 -3.93 -5.60 8.53
C THR A 108 -5.44 -5.75 8.41
N VAL A 109 -6.08 -6.11 9.52
CA VAL A 109 -7.53 -5.92 9.67
C VAL A 109 -7.77 -4.46 10.05
N ASN A 110 -8.85 -3.87 9.55
CA ASN A 110 -9.24 -2.51 9.93
C ASN A 110 -9.74 -2.50 11.38
N VAL A 111 -9.25 -1.54 12.17
CA VAL A 111 -9.79 -1.29 13.51
C VAL A 111 -11.22 -0.75 13.46
N ALA A 112 -11.96 -0.96 14.54
CA ALA A 112 -13.25 -0.32 14.75
C ALA A 112 -13.07 1.21 14.86
N SER A 113 -14.09 1.95 14.45
CA SER A 113 -14.06 3.40 14.52
C SER A 113 -13.88 3.92 15.94
N GLY A 114 -13.09 4.98 16.09
CA GLY A 114 -12.62 5.51 17.37
C GLY A 114 -11.24 4.98 17.80
N ASN A 115 -10.70 3.94 17.13
CA ASN A 115 -9.38 3.37 17.43
C ASN A 115 -8.35 3.65 16.33
N GLU A 116 -8.67 4.53 15.37
CA GLU A 116 -7.77 4.90 14.29
C GLU A 116 -6.51 5.61 14.81
N VAL A 117 -5.43 5.48 14.04
CA VAL A 117 -4.13 6.06 14.39
C VAL A 117 -3.94 7.37 13.64
N ILE A 118 -3.72 8.45 14.39
CA ILE A 118 -3.49 9.78 13.80
C ILE A 118 -2.08 9.87 13.24
N ILE A 119 -1.98 10.26 11.97
CA ILE A 119 -0.74 10.41 11.20
C ILE A 119 -0.61 11.85 10.75
N LEU A 120 0.47 12.49 11.19
CA LEU A 120 0.78 13.89 10.89
C LEU A 120 1.35 14.02 9.46
N PRO A 121 1.03 15.12 8.75
CA PRO A 121 1.66 15.47 7.48
C PRO A 121 3.19 15.50 7.57
N GLY A 122 3.85 14.98 6.53
CA GLY A 122 5.30 15.02 6.34
C GLY A 122 6.12 14.09 7.24
N VAL A 123 5.49 13.40 8.20
CA VAL A 123 6.19 12.45 9.08
C VAL A 123 6.13 11.04 8.48
N ALA A 124 7.29 10.41 8.37
CA ALA A 124 7.41 9.02 7.95
C ALA A 124 7.24 8.09 9.16
N TYR A 125 6.28 7.17 9.08
CA TYR A 125 6.03 6.17 10.11
C TYR A 125 6.28 4.77 9.56
N ARG A 126 6.97 3.91 10.30
CA ARG A 126 7.24 2.54 9.90
C ARG A 126 6.02 1.67 10.17
N LEU A 127 5.34 1.28 9.10
CA LEU A 127 4.19 0.36 9.11
C LEU A 127 4.61 -1.08 9.43
N ALA A 128 5.80 -1.46 8.98
CA ALA A 128 6.35 -2.78 9.22
C ALA A 128 7.86 -2.83 8.96
N ARG A 129 8.55 -3.67 9.71
CA ARG A 129 9.79 -4.33 9.32
C ARG A 129 9.48 -5.79 9.05
N MET A 130 9.92 -6.28 7.91
CA MET A 130 9.61 -7.61 7.43
C MET A 130 10.89 -8.40 7.23
N ARG A 131 10.80 -9.71 7.41
CA ARG A 131 11.82 -10.68 7.04
C ARG A 131 11.31 -11.55 5.90
N VAL A 132 12.17 -11.75 4.90
CA VAL A 132 11.94 -12.68 3.81
C VAL A 132 13.09 -13.67 3.80
N GLN A 133 12.76 -14.97 3.74
CA GLN A 133 13.75 -16.03 3.80
C GLN A 133 13.41 -17.14 2.80
N THR A 134 14.42 -17.63 2.08
CA THR A 134 14.32 -18.87 1.30
C THR A 134 14.85 -20.06 2.12
N THR A 135 14.29 -21.25 1.88
CA THR A 135 14.82 -22.50 2.45
C THR A 135 16.07 -23.01 1.75
N ALA A 136 16.45 -22.43 0.60
CA ALA A 136 17.74 -22.70 -0.03
C ALA A 136 18.91 -22.21 0.85
N ALA A 137 20.11 -22.72 0.58
CA ALA A 137 21.33 -22.31 1.29
C ALA A 137 21.67 -20.82 1.06
N SER A 138 21.29 -20.27 -0.10
CA SER A 138 21.43 -18.85 -0.42
C SER A 138 20.35 -18.39 -1.40
N TRP A 139 20.11 -17.07 -1.43
CA TRP A 139 19.46 -16.42 -2.56
C TRP A 139 20.25 -16.63 -3.85
N ALA A 140 19.60 -16.38 -4.99
CA ALA A 140 20.30 -16.33 -6.28
C ALA A 140 21.39 -15.23 -6.24
N VAL A 141 22.58 -15.56 -6.77
CA VAL A 141 23.75 -14.69 -6.70
C VAL A 141 23.58 -13.49 -7.65
N ASN A 142 23.97 -12.30 -7.20
CA ASN A 142 23.91 -11.04 -7.97
C ASN A 142 22.51 -10.72 -8.53
N ALA A 143 21.46 -11.17 -7.85
CA ALA A 143 20.08 -10.94 -8.26
C ALA A 143 19.43 -9.86 -7.38
N ASN A 144 18.78 -8.90 -8.03
CA ASN A 144 17.87 -8.02 -7.34
C ASN A 144 16.56 -8.78 -7.03
N PRO A 145 16.04 -8.75 -5.79
CA PRO A 145 14.82 -9.45 -5.42
C PRO A 145 13.52 -8.85 -6.00
N PHE A 146 13.54 -7.64 -6.56
CA PHE A 146 12.35 -6.90 -6.99
C PHE A 146 12.41 -6.39 -8.44
N ILE A 147 12.86 -7.24 -9.36
CA ILE A 147 12.75 -7.04 -10.81
C ILE A 147 11.66 -7.99 -11.35
N PRO A 148 10.37 -7.64 -11.20
CA PRO A 148 9.30 -8.45 -11.74
C PRO A 148 9.26 -8.40 -13.27
N VAL A 149 8.56 -9.37 -13.87
CA VAL A 149 8.35 -9.39 -15.32
C VAL A 149 7.41 -8.26 -15.74
N PHE A 150 7.84 -7.44 -16.69
CA PHE A 150 7.00 -6.40 -17.32
C PHE A 150 5.65 -7.00 -17.78
N PRO A 151 4.51 -6.31 -17.60
CA PRO A 151 4.32 -4.90 -17.22
C PRO A 151 4.18 -4.63 -15.72
N VAL A 152 4.56 -5.58 -14.87
CA VAL A 152 4.38 -5.47 -13.42
C VAL A 152 5.47 -4.56 -12.82
N THR A 153 5.08 -3.68 -11.90
CA THR A 153 6.02 -2.86 -11.11
C THR A 153 6.43 -3.55 -9.81
N PRO A 154 7.60 -3.23 -9.22
CA PRO A 154 8.06 -3.81 -7.96
C PRO A 154 7.04 -3.71 -6.82
N ILE A 155 6.34 -2.58 -6.74
CA ILE A 155 5.28 -2.35 -5.75
C ILE A 155 3.91 -2.40 -6.43
N GLN A 156 2.98 -3.18 -5.88
CA GLN A 156 1.64 -3.38 -6.44
C GLN A 156 0.67 -2.27 -5.97
N VAL A 157 0.72 -1.08 -6.58
CA VAL A 157 -0.18 0.04 -6.21
C VAL A 157 -1.50 0.06 -6.99
N VAL A 158 -1.52 -0.58 -8.16
CA VAL A 158 -2.72 -0.73 -8.99
C VAL A 158 -3.35 -2.08 -8.71
N PHE A 159 -4.68 -2.16 -8.71
CA PHE A 159 -5.38 -3.43 -8.64
C PHE A 159 -4.91 -4.38 -9.75
N ALA A 160 -4.62 -5.63 -9.38
CA ALA A 160 -4.41 -6.71 -10.33
C ALA A 160 -4.97 -8.02 -9.77
N PRO A 161 -5.67 -8.83 -10.58
CA PRO A 161 -6.25 -10.09 -10.11
C PRO A 161 -5.23 -10.98 -9.39
N GLY A 162 -5.64 -11.43 -8.20
CA GLY A 162 -4.86 -12.33 -7.37
C GLY A 162 -3.69 -11.67 -6.62
N LYS A 163 -3.36 -10.40 -6.86
CA LYS A 163 -2.31 -9.68 -6.15
C LYS A 163 -2.91 -8.78 -5.07
N THR A 164 -2.17 -8.61 -3.97
CA THR A 164 -2.54 -7.66 -2.92
C THR A 164 -2.07 -6.28 -3.34
N GLN A 165 -2.99 -5.34 -3.37
CA GLN A 165 -2.74 -3.95 -3.70
C GLN A 165 -2.29 -3.16 -2.47
N GLY A 166 -1.48 -2.12 -2.70
CA GLY A 166 -1.22 -1.04 -1.76
C GLY A 166 -2.49 -0.23 -1.48
N VAL A 167 -2.99 -0.31 -0.26
CA VAL A 167 -4.15 0.46 0.21
C VAL A 167 -3.86 0.99 1.60
N ILE A 168 -4.21 2.25 1.83
CA ILE A 168 -4.30 2.83 3.16
C ILE A 168 -5.78 3.11 3.44
N THR A 169 -6.33 2.54 4.49
CA THR A 169 -7.70 2.80 4.91
C THR A 169 -7.70 3.87 5.99
N ALA A 170 -8.38 4.99 5.74
CA ALA A 170 -8.26 6.18 6.57
C ALA A 170 -9.55 7.01 6.65
N VAL A 171 -9.72 7.72 7.76
CA VAL A 171 -10.61 8.87 7.89
C VAL A 171 -9.79 10.13 7.63
N LEU A 172 -10.22 10.92 6.63
CA LEU A 172 -9.43 12.04 6.10
C LEU A 172 -9.78 13.40 6.73
N SER A 173 -10.92 13.47 7.42
CA SER A 173 -11.33 14.60 8.24
C SER A 173 -12.27 14.15 9.35
N PRO A 174 -12.32 14.85 10.50
CA PRO A 174 -13.23 14.51 11.60
C PRO A 174 -14.68 14.39 11.12
N GLY A 175 -15.34 13.29 11.48
CA GLY A 175 -16.73 13.02 11.11
C GLY A 175 -16.94 12.54 9.66
N SER A 176 -15.88 12.41 8.87
CA SER A 176 -15.96 11.81 7.54
C SER A 176 -16.03 10.28 7.61
N PRO A 177 -16.63 9.62 6.60
CA PRO A 177 -16.55 8.17 6.50
C PRO A 177 -15.11 7.73 6.26
N THR A 178 -14.87 6.43 6.45
CA THR A 178 -13.60 5.80 6.11
C THR A 178 -13.46 5.66 4.59
N TYR A 179 -12.29 6.02 4.06
CA TYR A 179 -11.92 5.91 2.66
C TYR A 179 -10.77 4.93 2.47
N SER A 180 -10.72 4.31 1.29
CA SER A 180 -9.55 3.58 0.81
C SER A 180 -8.70 4.50 -0.09
N ILE A 181 -7.52 4.89 0.38
CA ILE A 181 -6.53 5.60 -0.43
C ILE A 181 -5.75 4.55 -1.23
N ASN A 182 -5.87 4.59 -2.56
CA ASN A 182 -5.26 3.63 -3.48
C ASN A 182 -4.49 4.32 -4.61
N GLY A 183 -3.80 3.51 -5.42
CA GLY A 183 -2.94 3.99 -6.49
C GLY A 183 -3.67 4.82 -7.54
N LEU A 184 -2.98 5.81 -8.11
CA LEU A 184 -3.53 6.79 -9.06
C LEU A 184 -4.25 6.17 -10.28
N ALA A 185 -3.80 5.00 -10.73
CA ALA A 185 -4.36 4.31 -11.89
C ALA A 185 -5.55 3.37 -11.55
N ASN A 186 -6.01 3.33 -10.30
CA ASN A 186 -7.22 2.60 -9.93
C ASN A 186 -8.48 3.40 -10.31
N THR A 187 -9.57 2.70 -10.62
CA THR A 187 -10.86 3.32 -10.90
C THR A 187 -11.41 4.01 -9.64
N PRO A 188 -11.76 5.31 -9.72
CA PRO A 188 -12.40 6.02 -8.62
C PRO A 188 -13.76 5.44 -8.22
N SER A 189 -14.11 5.58 -6.94
CA SER A 189 -15.40 5.20 -6.36
C SER A 189 -15.72 6.11 -5.18
N GLY A 190 -16.98 6.12 -4.73
CA GLY A 190 -17.42 7.00 -3.64
C GLY A 190 -16.78 6.73 -2.28
N THR A 191 -16.07 5.60 -2.12
CA THR A 191 -15.37 5.21 -0.89
C THR A 191 -13.85 5.11 -1.10
N SER A 192 -13.32 5.65 -2.20
CA SER A 192 -11.89 5.58 -2.50
C SER A 192 -11.30 6.90 -2.96
N VAL A 193 -10.00 7.08 -2.68
CA VAL A 193 -9.19 8.21 -3.15
C VAL A 193 -8.00 7.71 -3.93
N GLN A 194 -7.80 8.27 -5.11
CA GLN A 194 -6.65 7.98 -5.97
C GLN A 194 -5.51 8.91 -5.55
N GLY A 195 -4.86 8.57 -4.44
CA GLY A 195 -3.86 9.41 -3.77
C GLY A 195 -2.64 8.66 -3.26
N LEU A 196 -2.56 7.34 -3.48
CA LEU A 196 -1.43 6.54 -3.05
C LEU A 196 -0.37 6.51 -4.14
N THR A 197 0.86 6.84 -3.76
CA THR A 197 2.06 6.57 -4.56
C THR A 197 2.99 5.66 -3.77
N ALA A 198 3.92 5.00 -4.46
CA ALA A 198 4.92 4.20 -3.79
C ALA A 198 6.26 4.22 -4.51
N ILE A 199 7.33 4.10 -3.73
CA ILE A 199 8.71 4.07 -4.21
C ILE A 199 9.51 2.99 -3.48
N MET A 200 10.50 2.43 -4.16
CA MET A 200 11.47 1.49 -3.58
C MET A 200 12.83 2.17 -3.50
N ILE A 201 13.54 2.03 -2.37
CA ILE A 201 14.84 2.67 -2.13
C ILE A 201 15.85 1.64 -1.55
N PRO A 202 16.95 1.34 -2.27
CA PRO A 202 17.24 1.76 -3.64
C PRO A 202 16.19 1.23 -4.64
N ASP A 203 15.99 1.95 -5.74
CA ASP A 203 15.14 1.50 -6.84
C ASP A 203 15.80 0.28 -7.51
N PRO A 204 15.06 -0.82 -7.77
CA PRO A 204 15.65 -2.07 -8.23
C PRO A 204 16.28 -2.06 -9.63
#